data_AF-A0A8T4SZA7-F1
#
_entry.id   AF-A0A8T4SZA7-F1
#
_cell.length_a   1.000
_cell.length_b   1.000
_cell.length_c   1.000
_cell.angle_alpha   90.00
_cell.angle_beta   90.00
_cell.angle_gamma   90.00
#
_symmetry.space_group_name_H-M   'P 1'
#
loop_
_entity.id
_entity.type
_entity.pdbx_description
1 polymer ?
#
loop_
_entity_poly.entity_id
_entity_poly.type
_entity_poly.pdbx_seq_one_letter_code
_entity_poly.pdbx_strand_id
1 'polypeptide(L)'
;MIDFVYSSVYDELFTSMKRKKYSGKQYLEMEKFSALMQSFWEKEGKKIKSEIEKVSGLKFRYKIRCFIVKNMDFNAISFPFTLKYNKNIETIKGILIHELIHVLLKDNKKILDLIRKKFNYEDYDFKVHFPVLLIQRKVIENLYGKSYFLKVLQQEKDIDELGYEWDRVNQHYNKFDKGIVNFLQNAVK
;
A
#
# COMPACT_ATOMS: atom_id res chain seq x y z
N MET A 1 11.32 8.89 -5.14
CA MET A 1 10.64 9.23 -6.42
C MET A 1 10.11 7.93 -6.95
N ILE A 2 8.81 7.84 -7.23
CA ILE A 2 8.22 6.65 -7.83
C ILE A 2 8.30 6.80 -9.34
N ASP A 3 8.65 5.70 -10.01
CA ASP A 3 8.68 5.55 -11.46
C ASP A 3 7.61 4.51 -11.83
N PHE A 4 6.52 4.96 -12.46
CA PHE A 4 5.44 4.08 -12.91
C PHE A 4 5.78 3.53 -14.29
N VAL A 5 6.06 2.23 -14.34
CA VAL A 5 6.55 1.56 -15.54
C VAL A 5 5.53 0.54 -16.01
N TYR A 6 5.09 0.67 -17.25
CA TYR A 6 4.39 -0.42 -17.90
C TYR A 6 5.40 -1.46 -18.41
N SER A 7 5.21 -2.73 -18.04
CA SER A 7 6.01 -3.85 -18.53
C SER A 7 5.12 -4.80 -19.32
N SER A 8 5.23 -4.76 -20.65
CA SER A 8 4.46 -5.62 -21.55
C SER A 8 4.73 -7.10 -21.31
N VAL A 9 5.98 -7.48 -21.07
CA VAL A 9 6.38 -8.87 -20.74
C VAL A 9 5.68 -9.35 -19.48
N TYR A 10 5.64 -8.50 -18.44
CA TYR A 10 5.05 -8.88 -17.16
C TYR A 10 3.52 -8.92 -17.23
N ASP A 11 2.90 -7.97 -17.93
CA ASP A 11 1.46 -7.96 -18.13
C ASP A 11 0.98 -9.11 -19.05
N GLU A 12 1.77 -9.47 -20.06
CA GLU A 12 1.51 -10.66 -20.89
C GLU A 12 1.56 -11.94 -20.07
N LEU A 13 2.53 -12.09 -19.16
CA LEU A 13 2.62 -13.22 -18.24
C LEU A 13 1.34 -13.36 -17.42
N PHE A 14 0.91 -12.31 -16.71
CA PHE A 14 -0.31 -12.41 -15.91
C PHE A 14 -1.58 -12.59 -16.77
N THR A 15 -1.61 -12.00 -17.96
CA THR A 15 -2.72 -12.19 -18.89
C THR A 15 -2.83 -13.66 -19.33
N SER A 16 -1.69 -14.30 -19.61
CA SER A 16 -1.60 -15.72 -19.93
C SER A 16 -2.02 -16.61 -18.75
N MET A 17 -1.56 -16.31 -17.53
CA MET A 17 -1.98 -17.03 -16.32
C MET A 17 -3.49 -16.97 -16.10
N LYS A 18 -4.14 -15.89 -16.54
CA LYS A 18 -5.60 -15.73 -16.55
C LYS A 18 -6.31 -16.41 -17.73
N ARG A 19 -5.60 -17.17 -18.56
CA ARG A 19 -6.09 -17.80 -19.79
C ARG A 19 -6.74 -16.77 -20.74
N LYS A 20 -6.23 -15.53 -20.74
CA LYS A 20 -6.65 -14.47 -21.66
C LYS A 20 -5.58 -14.24 -22.73
N LYS A 21 -5.98 -13.63 -23.84
CA LYS A 21 -5.06 -13.24 -24.92
C LYS A 21 -4.59 -11.81 -24.73
N TYR A 22 -3.28 -11.62 -24.63
CA TYR A 22 -2.66 -10.30 -24.65
C TYR A 22 -2.83 -9.65 -26.03
N SER A 23 -3.02 -8.34 -26.08
CA SER A 23 -3.31 -7.61 -27.33
C SER A 23 -2.61 -6.26 -27.39
N GLY A 24 -2.36 -5.76 -28.60
CA GLY A 24 -1.83 -4.41 -28.80
C GLY A 24 -2.73 -3.31 -28.21
N LYS A 25 -4.05 -3.53 -28.15
CA LYS A 25 -4.99 -2.62 -27.47
C LYS A 25 -4.70 -2.53 -25.97
N GLN A 26 -4.43 -3.67 -25.33
CA GLN A 26 -4.04 -3.71 -23.91
C GLN A 26 -2.71 -2.99 -23.68
N TYR A 27 -1.71 -3.19 -24.55
CA TYR A 27 -0.45 -2.44 -24.50
C TYR A 27 -0.68 -0.92 -24.44
N LEU A 28 -1.42 -0.38 -25.42
CA LEU A 28 -1.68 1.05 -25.52
C LEU A 28 -2.50 1.59 -24.33
N GLU A 29 -3.43 0.79 -23.81
CA GLU A 29 -4.23 1.16 -22.65
C GLU A 29 -3.37 1.26 -21.38
N MET A 30 -2.45 0.31 -21.18
CA MET A 30 -1.58 0.31 -20.01
C MET A 30 -0.49 1.36 -20.08
N GLU A 31 0.07 1.66 -21.26
CA GLU A 31 0.98 2.82 -21.42
C GLU A 31 0.29 4.14 -21.06
N LYS A 32 -0.94 4.35 -21.55
CA LYS A 32 -1.73 5.54 -21.20
C LYS A 32 -1.99 5.61 -19.70
N PHE A 33 -2.30 4.47 -19.08
CA PHE A 33 -2.54 4.42 -17.65
C PHE A 33 -1.27 4.64 -16.83
N SER A 34 -0.10 4.10 -17.23
CA SER A 34 1.17 4.41 -16.55
C SER A 34 1.52 5.89 -16.64
N ALA A 35 1.28 6.54 -17.79
CA ALA A 35 1.47 7.98 -17.94
C ALA A 35 0.50 8.78 -17.04
N LEU A 36 -0.77 8.36 -16.96
CA LEU A 36 -1.75 8.97 -16.04
C LEU A 36 -1.30 8.87 -14.57
N MET A 37 -0.81 7.69 -14.17
CA MET A 37 -0.30 7.46 -12.81
C MET A 37 0.94 8.31 -12.52
N GLN A 38 1.82 8.48 -13.51
CA GLN A 38 2.97 9.36 -13.42
C GLN A 38 2.54 10.83 -13.19
N SER A 39 1.61 11.34 -13.99
CA SER A 39 1.06 12.70 -13.83
C SER A 39 0.32 12.89 -12.50
N PHE A 40 -0.39 11.86 -12.02
CA PHE A 40 -1.00 11.89 -10.69
C PHE A 40 0.08 12.00 -9.59
N TRP A 41 1.15 11.20 -9.70
CA TRP A 41 2.22 11.19 -8.72
C TRP A 41 3.03 12.49 -8.69
N GLU A 42 3.22 13.15 -9.82
CA GLU A 42 3.84 14.46 -9.88
C GLU A 42 3.04 15.51 -9.11
N LYS A 43 1.71 15.42 -9.13
CA LYS A 43 0.80 16.34 -8.43
C LYS A 43 0.70 16.05 -6.93
N GLU A 44 0.48 14.79 -6.55
CA GLU A 44 0.16 14.42 -5.16
C GLU A 44 1.29 13.71 -4.43
N GLY A 45 2.26 13.13 -5.14
CA GLY A 45 3.24 12.20 -4.58
C GLY A 45 4.13 12.83 -3.51
N LYS A 46 4.46 14.12 -3.62
CA LYS A 46 5.20 14.84 -2.57
C LYS A 46 4.40 14.92 -1.27
N LYS A 47 3.09 15.23 -1.36
CA LYS A 47 2.19 15.33 -0.20
C LYS A 47 2.01 13.96 0.45
N ILE A 48 1.72 12.93 -0.35
CA ILE A 48 1.54 11.55 0.11
C ILE A 48 2.81 11.06 0.81
N LYS A 49 3.97 11.18 0.13
CA LYS A 49 5.26 10.77 0.70
C LYS A 49 5.54 11.47 2.03
N SER A 50 5.37 12.79 2.07
CA SER A 50 5.65 13.57 3.27
C SER A 50 4.77 13.15 4.44
N GLU A 51 3.50 12.87 4.20
CA GLU A 51 2.59 12.45 5.27
C GLU A 51 2.91 11.03 5.75
N ILE A 52 3.24 10.08 4.85
CA ILE A 52 3.70 8.75 5.24
C ILE A 52 4.95 8.85 6.13
N GLU A 53 5.94 9.65 5.74
CA GLU A 53 7.17 9.82 6.52
C GLU A 53 6.90 10.46 7.89
N LYS A 54 6.01 11.46 7.94
CA LYS A 54 5.59 12.13 9.18
C LYS A 54 4.87 11.17 10.12
N VAL A 55 3.88 10.44 9.62
CA VAL A 55 3.06 9.51 10.42
C VAL A 55 3.88 8.30 10.87
N SER A 56 4.70 7.72 9.99
CA SER A 56 5.51 6.56 10.34
C SER A 56 6.69 6.92 11.24
N GLY A 57 7.24 8.14 11.12
CA GLY A 57 8.52 8.53 11.69
C GLY A 57 9.73 7.94 10.93
N LEU A 58 9.52 7.48 9.70
CA LEU A 58 10.55 6.87 8.85
C LEU A 58 10.80 7.71 7.59
N LYS A 59 11.88 7.40 6.86
CA LYS A 59 12.26 8.10 5.62
C LYS A 59 12.42 7.11 4.47
N PHE A 60 11.88 7.45 3.30
CA PHE A 60 12.15 6.70 2.08
C PHE A 60 13.59 6.92 1.62
N ARG A 61 14.32 5.83 1.38
CA ARG A 61 15.76 5.89 1.05
C ARG A 61 16.07 5.80 -0.43
N TYR A 62 15.18 5.21 -1.23
CA TYR A 62 15.45 4.88 -2.62
C TYR A 62 14.34 5.34 -3.58
N LYS A 63 14.68 5.34 -4.88
CA LYS A 63 13.68 5.44 -5.94
C LYS A 63 12.91 4.12 -5.99
N ILE A 64 11.61 4.21 -6.15
CA ILE A 64 10.70 3.05 -6.12
C ILE A 64 10.21 2.87 -7.55
N ARG A 65 10.31 1.67 -8.09
CA ARG A 65 9.70 1.33 -9.38
C ARG A 65 8.38 0.63 -9.12
N CYS A 66 7.31 1.11 -9.72
CA CYS A 66 5.98 0.52 -9.65
C CYS A 66 5.61 -0.01 -11.03
N PHE A 67 5.40 -1.33 -11.14
CA PHE A 67 4.92 -1.93 -12.37
C PHE A 67 3.40 -1.77 -12.49
N ILE A 68 2.92 -1.48 -13.69
CA ILE A 68 1.50 -1.41 -14.00
C ILE A 68 1.14 -2.63 -14.85
N VAL A 69 0.09 -3.36 -14.46
CA VAL A 69 -0.43 -4.52 -15.19
C VAL A 69 -1.94 -4.44 -15.31
N LYS A 70 -2.51 -4.99 -16.38
CA LYS A 70 -3.97 -4.99 -16.58
C LYS A 70 -4.63 -6.13 -15.84
N ASN A 71 -4.05 -7.32 -15.96
CA ASN A 71 -4.61 -8.54 -15.41
C ASN A 71 -3.73 -8.98 -14.24
N MET A 72 -4.35 -9.20 -13.08
CA MET A 72 -3.75 -9.80 -11.89
C MET A 72 -4.88 -10.27 -10.98
N ASP A 73 -4.65 -11.30 -10.17
CA ASP A 73 -5.61 -11.75 -9.16
C ASP A 73 -5.81 -10.69 -8.08
N PHE A 74 -4.70 -10.19 -7.57
CA PHE A 74 -4.64 -9.17 -6.54
C PHE A 74 -4.72 -7.76 -7.12
N ASN A 75 -5.05 -6.79 -6.26
CA ASN A 75 -5.02 -5.37 -6.63
C ASN A 75 -3.59 -4.82 -6.70
N ALA A 76 -2.69 -5.38 -5.89
CA ALA A 76 -1.29 -5.03 -5.87
C ALA A 76 -0.40 -6.21 -5.41
N ILE A 77 0.90 -6.07 -5.66
CA ILE A 77 1.96 -6.90 -5.08
C ILE A 77 3.00 -5.93 -4.55
N SER A 78 3.46 -6.11 -3.30
CA SER A 78 4.46 -5.20 -2.72
C SER A 78 5.86 -5.41 -3.28
N PHE A 79 6.21 -6.66 -3.65
CA PHE A 79 7.56 -7.04 -4.10
C PHE A 79 7.52 -8.07 -5.24
N PRO A 80 7.86 -7.69 -6.49
CA PRO A 80 8.13 -6.32 -6.95
C PRO A 80 6.87 -5.45 -6.86
N PHE A 81 7.04 -4.16 -6.52
CA PHE A 81 5.90 -3.27 -6.36
C PHE A 81 5.12 -3.16 -7.68
N THR A 82 3.89 -3.68 -7.69
CA THR A 82 3.04 -3.84 -8.87
C THR A 82 1.62 -3.40 -8.53
N LEU A 83 1.00 -2.60 -9.38
CA LEU A 83 -0.40 -2.20 -9.30
C LEU A 83 -1.18 -2.76 -10.48
N LYS A 84 -2.34 -3.34 -10.17
CA LYS A 84 -3.34 -3.68 -11.18
C LYS A 84 -4.04 -2.40 -11.65
N TYR A 85 -4.32 -2.34 -12.94
CA TYR A 85 -5.19 -1.34 -13.52
C TYR A 85 -6.55 -1.30 -12.80
N ASN A 86 -6.98 -0.10 -12.43
CA ASN A 86 -8.30 0.14 -11.88
C ASN A 86 -8.84 1.46 -12.44
N LYS A 87 -10.14 1.52 -12.71
CA LYS A 87 -10.80 2.71 -13.23
C LYS A 87 -10.99 3.78 -12.17
N ASN A 88 -11.08 3.37 -10.90
CA ASN A 88 -11.29 4.27 -9.78
C ASN A 88 -9.95 4.73 -9.21
N ILE A 89 -9.60 5.99 -9.50
CA ILE A 89 -8.35 6.60 -9.03
C ILE A 89 -8.27 6.69 -7.50
N GLU A 90 -9.41 6.80 -6.81
CA GLU A 90 -9.42 6.85 -5.34
C GLU A 90 -9.08 5.49 -4.73
N THR A 91 -9.55 4.41 -5.34
CA THR A 91 -9.15 3.05 -4.95
C THR A 91 -7.64 2.86 -5.15
N ILE A 92 -7.11 3.29 -6.30
CA ILE A 92 -5.68 3.19 -6.60
C ILE A 92 -4.85 3.99 -5.60
N LYS A 93 -5.32 5.16 -5.20
CA LYS A 93 -4.64 6.01 -4.23
C LYS A 93 -4.53 5.33 -2.87
N GLY A 94 -5.59 4.68 -2.40
CA GLY A 94 -5.58 3.86 -1.17
C GLY A 94 -4.56 2.73 -1.25
N ILE A 95 -4.61 1.95 -2.32
CA ILE A 95 -3.68 0.83 -2.59
C ILE A 95 -2.23 1.35 -2.68
N LEU A 96 -1.99 2.44 -3.40
CA LEU A 96 -0.66 3.03 -3.53
C LEU A 96 -0.08 3.43 -2.17
N ILE A 97 -0.89 4.04 -1.30
CA ILE A 97 -0.45 4.38 0.07
C ILE A 97 -0.12 3.12 0.84
N HIS A 98 -0.98 2.10 0.80
CA HIS A 98 -0.77 0.81 1.45
C HIS A 98 0.56 0.17 1.04
N GLU A 99 0.79 0.03 -0.26
CA GLU A 99 2.00 -0.59 -0.81
C GLU A 99 3.26 0.22 -0.54
N LEU A 100 3.17 1.56 -0.55
CA LEU A 100 4.31 2.40 -0.19
C LEU A 100 4.73 2.23 1.26
N ILE A 101 3.79 1.95 2.15
CA ILE A 101 4.10 1.66 3.55
C ILE A 101 4.75 0.27 3.65
N HIS A 102 4.29 -0.75 2.92
CA HIS A 102 5.01 -2.03 2.82
C HIS A 102 6.47 -1.84 2.39
N VAL A 103 6.70 -1.06 1.32
CA VAL A 103 8.05 -0.73 0.84
C VAL A 103 8.87 -0.03 1.92
N LEU A 104 8.28 0.91 2.65
CA LEU A 104 8.95 1.64 3.72
C LEU A 104 9.32 0.74 4.91
N LEU A 105 8.50 -0.27 5.22
CA LEU A 105 8.67 -1.14 6.38
C LEU A 105 9.57 -2.35 6.13
N LYS A 106 9.60 -2.89 4.91
CA LYS A 106 10.25 -4.18 4.58
C LYS A 106 11.67 -4.33 5.13
N ASP A 107 12.50 -3.30 4.96
CA ASP A 107 13.93 -3.39 5.32
C ASP A 107 14.21 -2.86 6.74
N ASN A 108 13.17 -2.50 7.51
CA ASN A 108 13.32 -1.94 8.85
C ASN A 108 13.37 -3.03 9.92
N LYS A 109 14.55 -3.66 10.09
CA LYS A 109 14.78 -4.74 11.08
C LYS A 109 14.28 -4.38 12.48
N LYS A 110 14.50 -3.15 12.94
CA LYS A 110 14.06 -2.69 14.27
C LYS A 110 12.54 -2.81 14.43
N ILE A 111 11.77 -2.40 13.42
CA ILE A 111 10.30 -2.51 13.46
C ILE A 111 9.87 -3.96 13.43
N LEU A 112 10.45 -4.77 12.54
CA LEU A 112 10.14 -6.20 12.46
C LEU A 112 10.37 -6.91 13.80
N ASP A 113 11.48 -6.61 14.49
CA ASP A 113 11.78 -7.18 15.80
C ASP A 113 10.80 -6.69 16.88
N LEU A 114 10.43 -5.41 16.87
CA LEU A 114 9.46 -4.87 17.81
C LEU A 114 8.07 -5.48 17.61
N ILE A 115 7.63 -5.66 16.37
CA ILE A 115 6.37 -6.32 16.03
C ILE A 115 6.38 -7.77 16.50
N ARG A 116 7.44 -8.53 16.19
CA ARG A 116 7.58 -9.92 16.61
C ARG A 116 7.53 -10.10 18.12
N LYS A 117 8.14 -9.17 18.87
CA LYS A 117 8.09 -9.17 20.34
C LYS A 117 6.71 -8.82 20.88
N LYS A 118 6.08 -7.79 20.31
CA LYS A 118 4.80 -7.26 20.78
C LYS A 118 3.63 -8.19 20.48
N PHE A 119 3.64 -8.80 19.32
CA PHE A 119 2.57 -9.64 18.78
C PHE A 119 3.07 -11.06 18.59
N ASN A 120 3.80 -11.61 19.56
CA ASN A 120 4.50 -12.90 19.43
C ASN A 120 3.56 -14.06 19.05
N TYR A 121 2.31 -14.05 19.53
CA TYR A 121 1.30 -15.08 19.26
C TYR A 121 0.49 -14.87 17.97
N GLU A 122 0.58 -13.71 17.33
CA GLU A 122 -0.12 -13.46 16.07
C GLU A 122 0.61 -14.14 14.90
N ASP A 123 -0.10 -14.40 13.80
CA ASP A 123 0.53 -14.99 12.61
C ASP A 123 1.43 -13.99 11.85
N TYR A 124 2.06 -14.49 10.78
CA TYR A 124 2.94 -13.66 9.97
C TYR A 124 2.20 -12.57 9.21
N ASP A 125 0.99 -12.86 8.72
CA ASP A 125 0.22 -11.94 7.90
C ASP A 125 -0.21 -10.73 8.72
N PHE A 126 -0.76 -10.97 9.91
CA PHE A 126 -1.07 -9.94 10.89
C PHE A 126 0.14 -9.06 11.20
N LYS A 127 1.30 -9.68 11.48
CA LYS A 127 2.54 -8.95 11.80
C LYS A 127 2.99 -8.04 10.65
N VAL A 128 2.69 -8.41 9.41
CA VAL A 128 3.01 -7.62 8.22
C VAL A 128 1.99 -6.50 8.00
N HIS A 129 0.69 -6.81 8.07
CA HIS A 129 -0.38 -5.86 7.71
C HIS A 129 -0.76 -4.92 8.84
N PHE A 130 -0.76 -5.34 10.11
CA PHE A 130 -1.08 -4.47 11.24
C PHE A 130 -0.35 -3.11 11.23
N PRO A 131 0.99 -3.03 11.13
CA PRO A 131 1.69 -1.74 11.09
C PRO A 131 1.36 -0.94 9.82
N VAL A 132 1.11 -1.62 8.69
CA VAL A 132 0.75 -0.98 7.43
C VAL A 132 -0.60 -0.29 7.54
N LEU A 133 -1.62 -1.04 7.96
CA LEU A 133 -3.00 -0.55 8.10
C LEU A 133 -3.08 0.58 9.15
N LEU A 134 -2.32 0.48 10.24
CA LEU A 134 -2.26 1.52 11.26
C LEU A 134 -1.72 2.85 10.72
N ILE A 135 -0.62 2.80 9.95
CA ILE A 135 -0.04 3.97 9.29
C ILE A 135 -0.96 4.48 8.18
N GLN A 136 -1.45 3.58 7.32
CA GLN A 136 -2.32 3.87 6.18
C GLN A 136 -3.54 4.66 6.63
N ARG A 137 -4.25 4.18 7.66
CA ARG A 137 -5.41 4.87 8.21
C ARG A 137 -5.09 6.31 8.60
N LYS A 138 -4.04 6.52 9.42
CA LYS A 138 -3.66 7.85 9.89
C LYS A 138 -3.26 8.78 8.74
N VAL A 139 -2.53 8.25 7.75
CA VAL A 139 -2.16 9.00 6.54
C VAL A 139 -3.40 9.42 5.75
N ILE A 140 -4.32 8.49 5.47
CA ILE A 140 -5.53 8.79 4.71
C ILE A 140 -6.42 9.78 5.46
N GLU A 141 -6.64 9.58 6.76
CA GLU A 141 -7.40 10.51 7.59
C GLU A 141 -6.79 11.91 7.60
N ASN A 142 -5.46 12.04 7.69
CA ASN A 142 -4.77 13.34 7.66
C ASN A 142 -4.83 14.03 6.28
N LEU A 143 -4.76 13.26 5.19
CA LEU A 143 -4.70 13.82 3.84
C LEU A 143 -6.07 14.16 3.25
N TYR A 144 -7.08 13.33 3.53
CA TYR A 144 -8.36 13.32 2.83
C TYR A 144 -9.57 13.25 3.78
N GLY A 145 -9.34 13.07 5.09
CA GLY A 145 -10.39 13.03 6.10
C GLY A 145 -10.99 11.64 6.33
N LYS A 146 -11.69 11.52 7.46
CA LYS A 146 -12.31 10.26 7.91
C LYS A 146 -13.39 9.74 6.97
N SER A 147 -14.18 10.62 6.36
CA SER A 147 -15.22 10.23 5.40
C SER A 147 -14.63 9.59 4.16
N TYR A 148 -13.48 10.07 3.70
CA TYR A 148 -12.74 9.48 2.59
C TYR A 148 -12.18 8.10 2.96
N PHE A 149 -11.58 7.98 4.14
CA PHE A 149 -11.09 6.70 4.66
C PHE A 149 -12.17 5.62 4.68
N LEU A 150 -13.38 5.96 5.15
CA LEU A 150 -14.51 5.00 5.17
C LEU A 150 -14.93 4.54 3.77
N LYS A 151 -14.83 5.40 2.75
CA LYS A 151 -15.12 5.03 1.35
C LYS A 151 -14.05 4.09 0.77
N VAL A 152 -12.78 4.35 1.05
CA VAL A 152 -11.68 3.46 0.65
C VAL A 152 -11.79 2.12 1.37
N LEU A 153 -12.05 2.13 2.68
CA LEU A 153 -12.28 0.92 3.47
C LEU A 153 -13.43 0.08 2.96
N GLN A 154 -14.56 0.67 2.56
CA GLN A 154 -15.68 -0.11 2.02
C GLN A 154 -15.28 -0.92 0.78
N GLN A 155 -14.31 -0.44 0.00
CA GLN A 155 -13.80 -1.14 -1.17
C GLN A 155 -12.74 -2.19 -0.81
N GLU A 156 -12.04 -2.03 0.32
CA GLU A 156 -11.08 -3.01 0.85
C GLU A 156 -11.75 -4.08 1.71
N LYS A 157 -12.88 -3.79 2.36
CA LYS A 157 -13.62 -4.72 3.24
C LYS A 157 -14.29 -5.88 2.51
N ASP A 158 -14.48 -5.75 1.20
CA ASP A 158 -14.91 -6.89 0.36
C ASP A 158 -13.77 -7.91 0.16
N ILE A 159 -12.57 -7.65 0.72
CA ILE A 159 -11.48 -8.60 0.87
C ILE A 159 -11.62 -9.21 2.27
N ASP A 160 -12.30 -10.36 2.36
CA ASP A 160 -12.59 -11.10 3.60
C ASP A 160 -11.35 -11.33 4.51
N GLU A 161 -10.14 -11.22 3.96
CA GLU A 161 -8.88 -11.56 4.61
C GLU A 161 -8.36 -10.52 5.62
N LEU A 162 -8.79 -9.25 5.57
CA LEU A 162 -8.21 -8.18 6.43
C LEU A 162 -9.09 -7.75 7.61
N GLY A 163 -10.23 -8.40 7.83
CA GLY A 163 -11.19 -8.01 8.87
C GLY A 163 -10.57 -8.04 10.27
N TYR A 164 -9.78 -9.07 10.55
CA TYR A 164 -9.13 -9.28 11.84
C TYR A 164 -8.11 -8.16 12.16
N GLU A 165 -7.25 -7.84 11.20
CA GLU A 165 -6.23 -6.80 11.33
C GLU A 165 -6.87 -5.44 11.56
N TRP A 166 -7.95 -5.12 10.82
CA TRP A 166 -8.67 -3.86 10.98
C TRP A 166 -9.28 -3.70 12.36
N ASP A 167 -9.84 -4.75 12.94
CA ASP A 167 -10.38 -4.74 14.30
C ASP A 167 -9.29 -4.45 15.33
N ARG A 168 -8.11 -5.06 15.18
CA ARG A 168 -6.96 -4.77 16.04
C ARG A 168 -6.45 -3.34 15.84
N VAL A 169 -6.36 -2.86 14.59
CA VAL A 169 -5.98 -1.48 14.29
C VAL A 169 -6.94 -0.51 14.98
N ASN A 170 -8.24 -0.77 14.94
CA ASN A 170 -9.25 0.07 15.61
C ASN A 170 -9.05 0.14 17.13
N GLN A 171 -8.71 -0.97 17.77
CA GLN A 171 -8.43 -1.03 19.22
C GLN A 171 -7.19 -0.20 19.62
N HIS A 172 -6.23 -0.06 18.71
CA HIS A 172 -4.96 0.60 18.97
C HIS A 172 -4.85 2.02 18.39
N TYR A 173 -5.75 2.41 17.50
CA TYR A 173 -5.62 3.64 16.71
C TYR A 173 -5.47 4.91 17.55
N ASN A 174 -6.26 5.04 18.62
CA ASN A 174 -6.22 6.22 19.49
C ASN A 174 -4.91 6.34 20.27
N LYS A 175 -4.11 5.27 20.35
CA LYS A 175 -2.78 5.26 20.98
C LYS A 175 -1.65 5.54 19.98
N PHE A 176 -1.95 5.63 18.68
CA PHE A 176 -0.99 5.87 17.62
C PHE A 176 -0.85 7.36 17.30
N ASP A 177 0.24 7.95 17.80
CA ASP A 177 0.50 9.39 17.69
C ASP A 177 1.94 9.73 17.27
N LYS A 178 2.95 9.19 17.98
CA LYS A 178 4.36 9.59 17.81
C LYS A 178 5.17 8.69 16.87
N GLY A 179 4.56 8.11 15.86
CA GLY A 179 5.22 7.21 14.91
C GLY A 179 5.33 5.75 15.37
N ILE A 180 5.63 4.87 14.41
CA ILE A 180 5.45 3.42 14.59
C ILE A 180 6.43 2.81 15.59
N VAL A 181 7.67 3.31 15.62
CA VAL A 181 8.69 2.81 16.57
C VAL A 181 8.29 3.10 18.00
N ASN A 182 7.88 4.34 18.29
CA ASN A 182 7.44 4.74 19.63
C ASN A 182 6.19 3.98 20.06
N PHE A 183 5.22 3.83 19.15
CA PHE A 183 4.01 3.06 19.41
C PHE A 183 4.32 1.60 19.79
N LEU A 184 5.20 0.93 19.03
CA LEU A 184 5.55 -0.46 19.30
C LEU A 184 6.37 -0.62 20.58
N GLN A 185 7.21 0.35 20.94
CA GLN A 185 8.00 0.31 22.18
C GLN A 185 7.16 0.55 23.44
N ASN A 186 6.24 1.52 23.40
CA ASN A 186 5.51 1.98 24.60
C ASN A 186 4.49 1.00 25.15
N ALA A 187 4.10 -0.01 24.37
CA ALA A 187 3.10 -0.98 24.78
C ALA A 187 3.69 -2.40 24.95
N VAL A 188 4.99 -2.48 25.24
CA VAL A 188 5.70 -3.67 25.76
C VAL A 188 5.92 -3.55 27.28
N LYS A 189 5.34 -2.53 27.91
CA LYS A 189 5.18 -2.44 29.38
C LYS A 189 3.77 -2.90 29.74
#